data_AF-A0ABD0YCL2-F1
#
_entry.id   AF-A0ABD0YCL2-F1
#
_cell.length_a   1.000
_cell.length_b   1.000
_cell.length_c   1.000
_cell.angle_alpha   90.00
_cell.angle_beta   90.00
_cell.angle_gamma   90.00
#
_symmetry.space_group_name_H-M   'P 1'
#
loop_
_entity.id
_entity.type
_entity.pdbx_description
1 polymer ?
#
loop_
_entity_poly.entity_id
_entity_poly.type
_entity_poly.pdbx_seq_one_letter_code
_entity_poly.pdbx_strand_id
1 'polypeptide(L)'
;MAPVSLRSLWDMVCHKDFYSTLALVLLGLGGLVGNYIFGYLQDSIGRRPSFFIYLFIECFFGIATAFAQDFLTWTAFRIGVGFTVPAILGTPYVLGLTITKG
;
A
#
# COMPACT_ATOMS: atom_id res chain seq x y z
N MET A 1 -2.37 6.53 -46.06
CA MET A 1 -2.97 6.62 -44.71
C MET A 1 -4.07 5.56 -44.64
N ALA A 2 -3.77 4.37 -44.10
CA ALA A 2 -4.74 3.28 -44.01
C ALA A 2 -5.69 3.52 -42.82
N PRO A 3 -6.97 3.11 -42.90
CA PRO A 3 -7.91 3.31 -41.80
C PRO A 3 -7.48 2.44 -40.61
N VAL A 4 -7.22 3.09 -39.47
CA VAL A 4 -7.05 2.40 -38.20
C VAL A 4 -8.34 1.65 -37.87
N SER A 5 -8.26 0.32 -37.82
CA SER A 5 -9.43 -0.52 -37.55
C SER A 5 -9.96 -0.25 -36.13
N LEU A 6 -11.28 -0.19 -35.95
CA LEU A 6 -11.91 0.01 -34.62
C LEU A 6 -11.37 -0.99 -33.59
N ARG A 7 -11.05 -2.22 -34.03
CA ARG A 7 -10.49 -3.28 -33.17
C ARG A 7 -9.14 -2.89 -32.54
N SER A 8 -8.24 -2.23 -33.28
CA SER A 8 -6.94 -1.80 -32.75
C SER A 8 -7.02 -0.56 -31.85
N LEU A 9 -8.02 0.32 -32.06
CA LEU A 9 -8.31 1.44 -31.17
C LEU A 9 -8.88 0.96 -29.84
N TRP A 10 -9.82 0.01 -29.89
CA TRP A 10 -10.40 -0.61 -28.70
C TRP A 10 -9.37 -1.41 -27.90
N ASP A 11 -8.44 -2.11 -28.55
CA ASP A 11 -7.38 -2.86 -27.86
C ASP A 11 -6.43 -1.93 -27.08
N MET A 12 -6.06 -0.78 -27.65
CA MET A 12 -5.26 0.26 -26.98
C MET A 12 -5.97 0.89 -25.78
N VAL A 13 -7.28 1.16 -25.89
CA VAL A 13 -8.09 1.72 -24.79
C VAL A 13 -8.31 0.68 -23.69
N CYS A 14 -8.68 -0.55 -24.05
CA CYS A 14 -8.84 -1.66 -23.10
C CYS A 14 -7.56 -1.91 -22.31
N HIS A 15 -6.40 -1.88 -22.97
CA HIS A 15 -5.13 -2.09 -22.28
C HIS A 15 -4.90 -0.98 -21.23
N LYS A 16 -5.21 0.28 -21.55
CA LYS A 16 -4.98 1.43 -20.67
C LYS A 16 -5.97 1.53 -19.49
N ASP A 17 -7.25 1.25 -19.73
CA ASP A 17 -8.28 1.18 -18.67
C ASP A 17 -8.11 -0.04 -17.76
N PHE A 18 -7.60 -1.15 -18.33
CA PHE A 18 -7.30 -2.35 -17.56
C PHE A 18 -6.22 -2.08 -16.51
N TYR A 19 -5.16 -1.32 -16.84
CA TYR A 19 -4.13 -0.96 -15.84
C TYR A 19 -4.69 -0.16 -14.66
N SER A 20 -5.58 0.79 -14.89
CA SER A 20 -6.23 1.56 -13.81
C SER A 20 -7.14 0.68 -12.94
N THR A 21 -7.91 -0.21 -13.57
CA THR A 21 -8.77 -1.16 -12.85
C THR A 21 -7.95 -2.14 -12.01
N LEU A 22 -6.88 -2.69 -12.59
CA LEU A 22 -5.96 -3.59 -11.90
C LEU A 22 -5.26 -2.90 -10.73
N ALA A 23 -4.83 -1.65 -10.92
CA ALA A 23 -4.26 -0.82 -9.86
C ALA A 23 -5.25 -0.62 -8.71
N LEU A 24 -6.52 -0.31 -9.01
CA LEU A 24 -7.57 -0.14 -8.00
C LEU A 24 -7.85 -1.43 -7.21
N VAL A 25 -7.95 -2.57 -7.91
CA VAL A 25 -8.17 -3.87 -7.29
C VAL A 25 -6.98 -4.28 -6.41
N LEU A 26 -5.75 -4.08 -6.89
CA LEU A 26 -4.53 -4.31 -6.11
C LEU A 26 -4.46 -3.38 -4.90
N LEU A 27 -4.95 -2.14 -5.01
CA LEU A 27 -5.04 -1.19 -3.91
C LEU A 27 -6.03 -1.64 -2.84
N GLY A 28 -7.20 -2.12 -3.25
CA GLY A 28 -8.20 -2.69 -2.34
C GLY A 28 -7.74 -4.00 -1.67
N LEU A 29 -7.01 -4.85 -2.39
CA LEU A 29 -6.48 -6.10 -1.85
C LEU A 29 -5.31 -5.88 -0.89
N GLY A 30 -4.35 -5.01 -1.26
CA GLY A 30 -3.32 -4.54 -0.33
C GLY A 30 -3.94 -3.91 0.91
N GLY A 31 -5.04 -3.18 0.69
CA GLY A 31 -6.09 -2.77 1.64
C GLY A 31 -6.27 -3.70 2.82
N LEU A 32 -6.93 -4.78 2.44
CA LEU A 32 -7.45 -5.80 3.32
C LEU A 32 -6.32 -6.58 3.97
N VAL A 33 -5.31 -6.95 3.18
CA VAL A 33 -4.19 -7.78 3.62
C VAL A 33 -3.32 -7.02 4.63
N GLY A 34 -3.03 -5.74 4.36
CA GLY A 34 -2.30 -4.88 5.29
C GLY A 34 -3.01 -4.79 6.63
N ASN A 35 -4.29 -4.42 6.64
CA ASN A 35 -5.06 -4.28 7.88
C ASN A 35 -5.07 -5.58 8.72
N TYR A 36 -5.24 -6.73 8.06
CA TYR A 36 -5.26 -8.02 8.73
C TYR A 36 -3.90 -8.40 9.34
N ILE A 37 -2.81 -8.20 8.58
CA ILE A 37 -1.44 -8.47 9.06
C ILE A 37 -1.07 -7.51 10.19
N PHE A 38 -1.32 -6.21 10.02
CA PHE A 38 -0.98 -5.20 11.03
C PHE A 38 -1.79 -5.37 12.31
N GLY A 39 -3.07 -5.76 12.22
CA GLY A 39 -3.88 -6.12 13.37
C GLY A 39 -3.30 -7.31 14.13
N TYR A 40 -2.99 -8.40 13.42
CA TYR A 40 -2.42 -9.60 14.04
C TYR A 40 -1.04 -9.34 14.67
N LEU A 41 -0.20 -8.54 14.00
CA LEU A 41 1.16 -8.26 14.45
C LEU A 41 1.19 -7.27 15.63
N GLN A 42 0.17 -6.42 15.78
CA GLN A 42 -0.03 -5.59 16.98
C GLN A 42 -0.41 -6.43 18.20
N ASP A 43 -1.25 -7.45 18.01
CA ASP A 43 -1.66 -8.38 19.06
C ASP A 43 -0.54 -9.34 19.48
N SER A 44 0.29 -9.80 18.54
CA SER A 44 1.28 -10.86 18.81
C SER A 44 2.62 -10.37 19.39
N ILE A 45 3.16 -9.25 18.89
CA ILE A 45 4.53 -8.79 19.23
C ILE A 45 4.54 -7.70 20.33
N GLY A 46 3.38 -7.12 20.64
CA GLY A 46 3.23 -6.06 21.63
C GLY A 46 3.45 -4.66 21.06
N ARG A 47 2.72 -3.68 21.61
CA ARG A 47 2.50 -2.38 20.96
C ARG A 47 3.73 -1.49 20.76
N ARG A 48 4.82 -1.73 21.48
CA ARG A 48 6.08 -0.95 21.40
C ARG A 48 7.02 -1.42 20.27
N PRO A 49 7.44 -2.69 20.19
CA PRO A 49 8.30 -3.17 19.12
C PRO A 49 7.63 -3.15 17.73
N SER A 50 6.32 -3.40 17.65
CA SER A 50 5.62 -3.40 16.36
C SER A 50 5.70 -2.04 15.64
N PHE A 51 5.70 -0.92 16.38
CA PHE A 51 5.82 0.43 15.81
C PHE A 51 7.13 0.62 15.02
N PHE A 52 8.26 0.21 15.59
CA PHE A 52 9.56 0.33 14.93
C PHE A 52 9.65 -0.53 13.68
N ILE A 53 9.06 -1.74 13.71
CA ILE A 53 9.03 -2.65 12.56
C ILE A 53 8.24 -2.03 11.40
N TYR A 54 7.07 -1.45 11.68
CA TYR A 54 6.26 -0.77 10.65
C TYR A 54 6.99 0.41 10.03
N LEU A 55 7.66 1.22 10.87
CA LEU A 55 8.45 2.36 10.41
C LEU A 55 9.59 1.92 9.47
N PHE A 56 10.26 0.81 9.81
CA PHE A 56 11.36 0.27 9.01
C PHE A 56 10.87 -0.24 7.66
N ILE A 57 9.76 -0.98 7.66
CA ILE A 57 9.11 -1.48 6.45
C ILE A 57 8.64 -0.31 5.59
N GLU A 58 8.03 0.72 6.18
CA GLU A 58 7.58 1.90 5.46
C GLU A 58 8.74 2.62 4.76
N CYS A 59 9.84 2.87 5.46
CA CYS A 59 11.03 3.47 4.86
C CYS A 59 11.57 2.63 3.70
N PHE A 60 11.64 1.30 3.87
CA PHE A 60 12.14 0.40 2.84
C PHE A 60 11.26 0.44 1.57
N PHE A 61 9.94 0.36 1.75
CA PHE A 61 8.98 0.42 0.67
C PHE A 61 8.93 1.81 0.01
N GLY A 62 9.07 2.88 0.78
CA GLY A 62 9.17 4.25 0.27
C GLY A 62 10.39 4.45 -0.63
N ILE A 63 11.55 3.94 -0.22
CA ILE A 63 12.78 3.96 -1.03
C ILE A 63 12.60 3.09 -2.27
N ALA A 64 12.06 1.86 -2.14
CA ALA A 64 11.81 0.97 -3.26
C ALA A 64 10.86 1.58 -4.31
N THR A 65 9.87 2.35 -3.86
CA THR A 65 8.95 3.09 -4.73
C THR A 65 9.68 4.13 -5.57
N ALA A 66 10.72 4.78 -5.03
CA ALA A 66 11.51 5.76 -5.78
C ALA A 66 12.32 5.14 -6.93
N PHE A 67 12.65 3.85 -6.85
CA PHE A 67 13.36 3.10 -7.88
C PHE A 67 12.44 2.35 -8.85
N ALA A 68 11.12 2.34 -8.61
CA ALA A 68 10.18 1.61 -9.45
C ALA A 68 9.94 2.31 -10.79
N GLN A 69 10.42 1.70 -11.88
CA GLN A 69 10.28 2.21 -13.26
C GLN A 69 8.97 1.77 -13.94
N ASP A 70 8.25 0.82 -13.35
CA ASP A 70 6.97 0.29 -13.82
C ASP A 70 5.80 0.83 -13.00
N PHE A 71 4.74 1.29 -13.68
CA PHE A 71 3.55 1.87 -13.05
C PHE A 71 2.85 0.91 -12.07
N LEU A 72 2.82 -0.39 -12.40
CA LEU A 72 2.18 -1.41 -11.56
C LEU A 72 2.98 -1.64 -10.27
N THR A 73 4.30 -1.77 -10.38
CA THR A 73 5.22 -2.02 -9.28
C THR A 73 5.32 -0.80 -8.36
N TRP A 74 5.37 0.40 -8.96
CA TRP A 74 5.31 1.67 -8.23
C TRP A 74 4.01 1.81 -7.42
N THR A 75 2.87 1.46 -8.04
CA THR A 75 1.57 1.51 -7.37
C THR A 75 1.49 0.48 -6.24
N ALA A 76 1.97 -0.75 -6.45
CA ALA A 76 2.01 -1.81 -5.44
C ALA A 76 2.88 -1.44 -4.23
N PHE A 77 4.04 -0.81 -4.43
CA PHE A 77 4.87 -0.36 -3.32
C PHE A 77 4.22 0.80 -2.55
N ARG A 78 3.59 1.76 -3.24
CA ARG A 78 2.79 2.84 -2.61
C ARG A 78 1.64 2.32 -1.78
N ILE A 79 0.98 1.26 -2.26
CA ILE A 79 -0.09 0.56 -1.54
C ILE A 79 0.46 0.04 -0.22
N GLY A 80 1.60 -0.67 -0.23
CA GLY A 80 2.27 -1.14 0.99
C GLY A 80 2.58 -0.03 2.00
N VAL A 81 3.10 1.10 1.54
CA VAL A 81 3.34 2.32 2.35
C VAL A 81 2.02 2.90 2.88
N GLY A 82 0.95 2.90 2.07
CA GLY A 82 -0.36 3.44 2.46
C GLY A 82 -1.00 2.73 3.65
N PHE A 83 -0.68 1.45 3.88
CA PHE A 83 -1.21 0.69 5.03
C PHE A 83 -0.51 0.96 6.34
N THR A 84 0.76 1.34 6.32
CA THR A 84 1.53 1.58 7.54
C THR A 84 1.18 2.93 8.17
N VAL A 85 0.79 3.92 7.36
CA VAL A 85 0.46 5.29 7.82
C VAL A 85 -0.64 5.34 8.91
N PRO A 86 -1.84 4.73 8.73
CA PRO A 86 -2.87 4.79 9.78
C PRO A 86 -2.43 4.06 11.07
N ALA A 87 -1.65 2.98 10.94
CA ALA A 87 -1.12 2.25 12.09
C ALA A 87 -0.05 3.08 12.85
N ILE A 88 0.84 3.76 12.12
CA ILE A 88 1.89 4.63 12.68
C ILE A 88 1.29 5.86 13.35
N LEU A 89 0.22 6.45 12.81
CA LEU A 89 -0.44 7.60 13.44
C LEU A 89 -1.23 7.19 14.69
N GLY A 90 -1.85 6.00 14.70
CA GLY A 90 -2.64 5.52 15.83
C GLY A 90 -1.80 5.01 17.01
N THR A 91 -0.68 4.34 16.74
CA THR A 91 0.15 3.69 17.77
C THR A 91 0.69 4.63 18.86
N PRO A 92 1.30 5.81 18.56
CA PRO A 92 1.82 6.72 19.58
C PRO A 92 0.72 7.34 20.43
N TYR A 93 -0.47 7.59 19.86
CA TYR A 93 -1.63 8.08 20.61
C TYR A 93 -2.04 7.10 21.72
N VAL A 94 -2.20 5.82 21.37
CA VAL A 94 -2.54 4.81 22.38
C VAL A 94 -1.38 4.65 23.38
N LEU A 95 -0.12 4.68 22.93
CA LEU A 95 1.08 4.60 23.78
C LEU A 95 1.16 5.72 24.81
N GLY A 96 0.86 6.95 24.40
CA GLY A 96 0.73 8.09 25.32
C GLY A 96 -0.36 7.84 26.37
N LEU A 97 -1.54 7.37 25.96
CA LEU A 97 -2.64 7.06 26.88
C LEU A 97 -2.28 5.99 27.91
N THR A 98 -1.50 4.98 27.54
CA THR A 98 -1.05 3.95 28.49
C THR A 98 -0.04 4.47 29.51
N ILE A 99 0.67 5.57 29.22
CA ILE A 99 1.65 6.18 30.14
C ILE A 99 0.94 7.15 31.09
N THR A 100 -0.10 7.88 30.64
CA THR A 100 -0.86 8.82 31.49
C THR A 100 -1.80 8.13 32.47
N LYS A 101 -2.19 6.88 32.20
CA LYS A 101 -3.07 6.07 33.07
C LYS A 101 -2.31 5.13 34.03
N GLY A 102 -0.98 5.13 34.00
CA GLY A 102 -0.13 4.30 34.87
C GLY A 102 0.31 5.02 36.14
#